data_AF-A0A7S5C3N5-F1
#
_entry.id   AF-A0A7S5C3N5-F1
#
_cell.length_a   1.000
_cell.length_b   1.000
_cell.length_c   1.000
_cell.angle_alpha   90.00
_cell.angle_beta   90.00
_cell.angle_gamma   90.00
#
_symmetry.space_group_name_H-M   'P 1'
#
loop_
_entity.id
_entity.type
_entity.pdbx_description
1 polymer ?
#
loop_
_entity_poly.entity_id
_entity_poly.type
_entity_poly.pdbx_seq_one_letter_code
_entity_poly.pdbx_strand_id
1 'polypeptide(L)'
;QVQLQQWGAGLLKPSETLSLTCAVYGESFSGYFWTWIRQPPGKGLEWIGEINHSGSTYYNPSLKSRVTISADSSKKQFSLKLNSVTAADTAVYYCARQIRWLQLWPQNYWYFDLWGPGTLVTVSS
;
A
#
# COMPACT_ATOMS: atom_id res chain seq x y z
N GLN A 1 13.18 -16.82 2.75
CA GLN A 1 11.83 -16.43 3.20
C GLN A 1 11.53 -15.06 2.61
N VAL A 2 10.32 -14.85 2.06
CA VAL A 2 9.92 -13.56 1.50
C VAL A 2 9.43 -12.65 2.63
N GLN A 3 9.83 -11.38 2.61
CA GLN A 3 9.46 -10.42 3.65
C GLN A 3 9.16 -9.05 3.07
N LEU A 4 8.12 -8.42 3.63
CA LEU A 4 7.79 -7.02 3.41
C LEU A 4 8.19 -6.19 4.63
N GLN A 5 9.05 -5.20 4.42
CA GLN A 5 9.47 -4.28 5.48
C GLN A 5 8.91 -2.89 5.19
N GLN A 6 8.20 -2.33 6.17
CA GLN A 6 7.52 -1.03 6.05
C GLN A 6 8.14 0.01 6.96
N TRP A 7 8.25 1.25 6.48
CA TRP A 7 8.65 2.41 7.28
C TRP A 7 8.07 3.70 6.72
N GLY A 8 8.10 4.77 7.52
CA GLY A 8 7.60 6.09 7.13
C GLY A 8 7.07 6.89 8.32
N ALA A 9 6.32 7.95 8.05
CA ALA A 9 5.84 8.86 9.09
C ALA A 9 4.75 8.20 9.97
N GLY A 10 4.87 8.38 11.30
CA GLY A 10 3.94 7.82 12.29
C GLY A 10 3.00 8.84 12.95
N LEU A 11 3.44 10.08 13.16
CA LEU A 11 2.62 11.16 13.71
C LEU A 11 2.68 12.36 12.76
N LEU A 12 1.51 12.87 12.38
CA LEU A 12 1.36 13.98 11.45
C LEU A 12 0.32 14.98 11.97
N LYS A 13 0.47 16.23 11.54
CA LYS A 13 -0.55 17.26 11.71
C LYS A 13 -1.47 17.31 10.49
N PRO A 14 -2.69 17.85 10.64
CA PRO A 14 -3.57 18.08 9.50
C PRO A 14 -2.88 18.90 8.41
N SER A 15 -3.20 18.60 7.15
CA SER A 15 -2.63 19.20 5.94
C SER A 15 -1.19 18.78 5.59
N GLU A 16 -0.50 18.03 6.44
CA GLU A 16 0.80 17.45 6.10
C GLU A 16 0.68 16.33 5.05
N THR A 17 1.82 15.81 4.61
CA THR A 17 1.90 14.70 3.66
C THR A 17 2.41 13.46 4.37
N LEU A 18 1.60 12.40 4.35
CA LEU A 18 2.06 11.07 4.74
C LEU A 18 2.97 10.50 3.65
N SER A 19 4.11 9.95 4.05
CA SER A 19 5.00 9.18 3.18
C SER A 19 5.33 7.85 3.84
N LEU A 20 4.97 6.76 3.18
CA LEU A 20 5.31 5.39 3.57
C LEU A 20 6.07 4.70 2.45
N THR A 21 6.96 3.79 2.82
CA THR A 21 7.72 2.94 1.90
C THR A 21 7.63 1.49 2.36
N CYS A 22 7.55 0.58 1.40
CA CYS A 22 7.62 -0.85 1.62
C CYS A 22 8.70 -1.46 0.70
N ALA A 23 9.62 -2.24 1.28
CA ALA A 23 10.63 -2.99 0.56
C ALA A 23 10.31 -4.49 0.53
N VAL A 24 10.66 -5.12 -0.59
CA VAL A 24 10.46 -6.55 -0.85
C VAL A 24 11.80 -7.28 -0.79
N TYR A 25 11.92 -8.22 0.13
CA TYR A 25 13.11 -9.05 0.30
C TYR A 25 12.83 -10.52 0.00
N GLY A 26 13.83 -11.22 -0.52
CA GLY A 26 13.76 -12.66 -0.77
C GLY A 26 12.96 -13.07 -2.02
N GLU A 27 12.57 -12.12 -2.88
CA GLU A 27 11.79 -12.40 -4.09
C GLU A 27 12.03 -11.38 -5.23
N SER A 28 11.46 -11.68 -6.39
CA SER A 28 11.31 -10.75 -7.51
C SER A 28 10.27 -9.68 -7.19
N PHE A 29 10.60 -8.42 -7.51
CA PHE A 29 9.64 -7.33 -7.46
C PHE A 29 8.68 -7.33 -8.66
N SER A 30 9.07 -7.99 -9.76
CA SER A 30 8.31 -8.07 -11.00
C SER A 30 7.34 -9.25 -11.00
N GLY A 31 6.26 -9.14 -11.80
CA GLY A 31 5.22 -10.17 -11.93
C GLY A 31 4.04 -10.01 -10.96
N TYR A 32 4.06 -9.00 -10.09
CA TYR A 32 3.03 -8.75 -9.09
C TYR A 32 2.54 -7.31 -9.11
N PHE A 33 1.37 -7.10 -8.50
CA PHE A 33 0.92 -5.79 -8.04
C PHE A 33 1.24 -5.65 -6.55
N TRP A 34 1.80 -4.50 -6.21
CA TRP A 34 2.16 -4.11 -4.85
C TRP A 34 1.14 -3.10 -4.35
N THR A 35 0.49 -3.43 -3.25
CA THR A 35 -0.78 -2.82 -2.83
C THR A 35 -0.62 -2.10 -1.51
N TRP A 36 -1.31 -0.96 -1.37
CA TRP A 36 -1.49 -0.27 -0.10
C TRP A 36 -2.94 -0.40 0.38
N ILE A 37 -3.08 -0.75 1.65
CA ILE A 37 -4.35 -0.98 2.34
C ILE A 37 -4.27 -0.25 3.68
N ARG A 38 -5.37 0.35 4.14
CA ARG A 38 -5.42 0.90 5.50
C ARG A 38 -6.58 0.33 6.29
N GLN A 39 -6.42 0.32 7.61
CA GLN A 39 -7.46 -0.04 8.55
C GLN A 39 -7.68 1.10 9.56
N PRO A 40 -8.71 1.93 9.35
CA PRO A 40 -9.10 2.93 10.33
C PRO A 40 -9.61 2.26 11.63
N PRO A 41 -9.48 2.92 12.79
CA PRO A 41 -10.01 2.41 14.05
C PRO A 41 -11.50 2.06 13.96
N GLY A 42 -11.87 0.86 14.39
CA GLY A 42 -13.26 0.38 14.37
C GLY A 42 -13.83 0.07 12.98
N LYS A 43 -13.00 0.06 11.92
CA LYS A 43 -13.42 -0.25 10.55
C LYS A 43 -12.68 -1.46 9.96
N GLY A 44 -13.24 -1.99 8.88
CA GLY A 44 -12.59 -3.01 8.06
C GLY A 44 -11.42 -2.46 7.24
N LEU A 45 -10.77 -3.35 6.49
CA LEU A 45 -9.70 -3.00 5.56
C LEU A 45 -10.26 -2.19 4.38
N GLU A 46 -9.60 -1.07 4.08
CA GLU A 46 -9.88 -0.20 2.95
C GLU A 46 -8.70 -0.23 1.98
N TRP A 47 -8.95 -0.70 0.76
CA TRP A 47 -7.96 -0.68 -0.31
C TRP A 47 -7.71 0.76 -0.78
N ILE A 48 -6.44 1.16 -0.91
CA ILE A 48 -6.04 2.51 -1.34
C ILE A 48 -5.68 2.53 -2.82
N GLY A 49 -4.90 1.54 -3.25
CA GLY A 49 -4.35 1.49 -4.59
C GLY A 49 -3.21 0.49 -4.69
N GLU A 50 -2.76 0.27 -5.92
CA GLU A 50 -1.69 -0.67 -6.24
C GLU A 50 -0.82 -0.18 -7.40
N ILE A 51 0.39 -0.71 -7.49
CA ILE A 51 1.35 -0.44 -8.55
C ILE A 51 2.07 -1.72 -8.96
N ASN A 52 2.34 -1.90 -10.25
CA ASN A 52 3.24 -2.96 -10.71
C ASN A 52 4.65 -2.42 -11.04
N HIS A 53 5.58 -3.34 -11.29
CA HIS A 53 6.96 -3.00 -11.66
C HIS A 53 7.11 -2.16 -12.95
N SER A 54 6.09 -2.11 -13.82
CA SER A 54 6.08 -1.29 -15.03
C SER A 54 5.47 0.11 -14.81
N GLY A 55 5.08 0.45 -13.57
CA GLY A 55 4.48 1.73 -13.21
C GLY A 55 2.97 1.84 -13.49
N SER A 56 2.30 0.76 -13.89
CA SER A 56 0.84 0.74 -14.01
C SER A 56 0.23 0.86 -12.62
N THR A 57 -0.67 1.83 -12.44
CA THR A 57 -1.28 2.14 -11.15
C THR A 57 -2.79 2.08 -11.21
N TYR A 58 -3.39 1.58 -10.13
CA TYR A 58 -4.82 1.64 -9.88
C TYR A 58 -5.05 2.27 -8.51
N TYR A 59 -6.13 3.05 -8.40
CA TYR A 59 -6.45 3.81 -7.19
C TYR A 59 -7.90 3.61 -6.81
N ASN A 60 -8.16 3.66 -5.50
CA ASN A 60 -9.50 3.84 -5.00
C ASN A 60 -10.03 5.21 -5.45
N PRO A 61 -11.16 5.28 -6.18
CA PRO A 61 -11.70 6.54 -6.69
C PRO A 61 -11.86 7.61 -5.61
N SER A 62 -12.22 7.22 -4.38
CA SER A 62 -12.42 8.13 -3.24
C SER A 62 -11.12 8.77 -2.72
N LEU A 63 -9.96 8.18 -3.03
CA LEU A 63 -8.65 8.64 -2.55
C LEU A 63 -7.74 9.15 -3.67
N LYS A 64 -8.11 8.90 -4.94
CA LYS A 64 -7.28 9.15 -6.13
C LYS A 64 -6.74 10.58 -6.25
N SER A 65 -7.48 11.59 -5.78
CA SER A 65 -7.04 13.00 -5.87
C SER A 65 -5.91 13.36 -4.90
N ARG A 66 -5.72 12.59 -3.83
CA ARG A 66 -4.73 12.88 -2.77
C ARG A 66 -3.60 11.86 -2.71
N VAL A 67 -3.79 10.70 -3.32
CA VAL A 67 -2.84 9.57 -3.27
C VAL A 67 -1.90 9.59 -4.46
N THR A 68 -0.63 9.27 -4.21
CA THR A 68 0.36 8.94 -5.23
C THR A 68 1.08 7.68 -4.81
N ILE A 69 1.10 6.67 -5.69
CA ILE A 69 1.85 5.43 -5.46
C ILE A 69 3.00 5.41 -6.47
N SER A 70 4.19 5.03 -6.02
CA SER A 70 5.39 4.98 -6.86
C SER A 70 6.17 3.71 -6.59
N ALA A 71 6.93 3.25 -7.59
CA ALA A 71 7.74 2.03 -7.50
C ALA A 71 9.16 2.34 -7.96
N ASP A 72 10.13 1.82 -7.21
CA ASP A 72 11.55 1.76 -7.56
C ASP A 72 11.93 0.28 -7.66
N SER A 73 11.85 -0.26 -8.88
CA SER A 73 12.15 -1.66 -9.16
C SER A 73 13.63 -2.00 -8.93
N SER A 74 14.53 -1.02 -9.03
CA SER A 74 15.97 -1.20 -8.77
C SER A 74 16.23 -1.47 -7.29
N LYS A 75 15.48 -0.79 -6.40
CA LYS A 75 15.53 -0.99 -4.95
C LYS A 75 14.53 -2.02 -4.43
N LYS A 76 13.68 -2.57 -5.31
CA LYS A 76 12.54 -3.42 -4.95
C LYS A 76 11.64 -2.77 -3.91
N GLN A 77 11.34 -1.49 -4.10
CA GLN A 77 10.55 -0.68 -3.19
C GLN A 77 9.33 -0.09 -3.88
N PHE A 78 8.27 0.11 -3.11
CA PHE A 78 7.13 0.92 -3.50
C PHE A 78 6.73 1.83 -2.35
N SER A 79 6.19 2.99 -2.69
CA SER A 79 5.86 4.04 -1.73
C SER A 79 4.44 4.54 -1.93
N LEU A 80 3.88 5.04 -0.83
CA LEU A 80 2.61 5.74 -0.76
C LEU A 80 2.88 7.15 -0.29
N LYS A 81 2.40 8.13 -1.05
CA LYS A 81 2.20 9.49 -0.59
C LYS A 81 0.72 9.79 -0.50
N LEU A 82 0.28 10.38 0.61
CA LEU A 82 -1.07 10.88 0.79
C LEU A 82 -0.99 12.35 1.23
N ASN A 83 -1.43 13.23 0.35
CA ASN A 83 -1.36 14.67 0.56
C ASN A 83 -2.56 15.16 1.38
N SER A 84 -2.35 16.27 2.09
CA SER A 84 -3.40 16.96 2.84
C SER A 84 -4.14 16.00 3.78
N VAL A 85 -3.38 15.35 4.67
CA VAL A 85 -3.94 14.37 5.60
C VAL A 85 -4.90 15.03 6.59
N THR A 86 -5.90 14.27 7.00
CA THR A 86 -6.91 14.67 7.99
C THR A 86 -6.98 13.64 9.11
N ALA A 87 -7.68 13.96 10.20
CA ALA A 87 -7.91 13.00 11.29
C ALA A 87 -8.52 11.67 10.79
N ALA A 88 -9.32 11.71 9.72
CA ALA A 88 -9.92 10.53 9.10
C ALA A 88 -8.91 9.60 8.40
N ASP A 89 -7.69 10.08 8.14
CA ASP A 89 -6.61 9.28 7.57
C ASP A 89 -5.79 8.54 8.65
N THR A 90 -6.15 8.69 9.94
CA THR A 90 -5.59 7.88 11.04
C THR A 90 -5.98 6.42 10.88
N ALA A 91 -4.99 5.55 10.72
CA ALA A 91 -5.18 4.12 10.46
C ALA A 91 -3.87 3.35 10.64
N VAL A 92 -3.95 2.03 10.67
CA VAL A 92 -2.79 1.18 10.39
C VAL A 92 -2.72 0.96 8.87
N TYR A 93 -1.57 1.27 8.28
CA TYR A 93 -1.31 1.14 6.84
C TYR A 93 -0.46 -0.08 6.55
N TYR A 94 -0.97 -0.98 5.73
CA TYR A 94 -0.32 -2.22 5.33
C TYR A 94 0.10 -2.14 3.87
N CYS A 95 1.28 -2.67 3.57
CA CYS A 95 1.67 -3.00 2.22
C CYS A 95 1.43 -4.50 2.00
N ALA A 96 1.01 -4.89 0.80
CA ALA A 96 0.69 -6.27 0.49
C ALA A 96 1.03 -6.65 -0.96
N ARG A 97 1.22 -7.94 -1.22
CA ARG A 97 1.35 -8.50 -2.57
C ARG A 97 0.01 -8.98 -3.06
N GLN A 98 -0.41 -8.55 -4.24
CA GLN A 98 -1.55 -9.11 -4.95
C GLN A 98 -1.06 -10.14 -5.96
N ILE A 99 -1.59 -11.37 -5.85
CA ILE A 99 -1.35 -12.44 -6.82
C ILE A 99 -2.61 -12.68 -7.63
N ARG A 100 -2.39 -12.95 -8.92
CA ARG A 100 -3.37 -13.57 -9.79
C ARG A 100 -3.17 -15.09 -9.74
N TRP A 101 -4.08 -15.85 -9.12
CA TRP A 101 -3.97 -17.32 -9.19
C TRP A 101 -4.21 -17.81 -10.62
N LEU A 102 -3.48 -18.88 -10.97
CA LEU A 102 -3.45 -19.57 -12.24
C LEU A 102 -4.82 -19.74 -12.92
N GLN A 103 -4.75 -19.70 -14.25
CA GLN A 103 -5.77 -19.87 -15.30
C GLN A 103 -6.40 -21.29 -15.34
N LEU A 104 -6.66 -21.90 -14.18
CA LEU A 104 -7.13 -23.29 -14.06
C LEU A 104 -8.64 -23.40 -13.76
N TRP A 105 -9.32 -22.27 -13.52
CA TRP A 105 -10.76 -22.19 -13.24
C TRP A 105 -11.36 -20.92 -13.87
N PRO A 106 -12.67 -20.86 -14.19
CA PRO A 106 -13.27 -19.78 -15.00
C PRO A 106 -13.38 -18.43 -14.26
N GLN A 107 -12.75 -18.29 -13.09
CA GLN A 107 -12.86 -17.14 -12.20
C GLN A 107 -11.45 -16.62 -11.86
N ASN A 108 -11.15 -15.39 -12.26
CA ASN A 108 -9.93 -14.70 -11.86
C ASN A 108 -10.09 -14.26 -10.39
N TYR A 109 -9.62 -15.06 -9.44
CA TYR A 109 -9.59 -14.67 -8.03
C TYR A 109 -8.30 -13.89 -7.73
N TRP A 110 -8.49 -12.70 -7.15
CA TRP A 110 -7.43 -11.85 -6.64
C TRP A 110 -7.41 -11.98 -5.12
N TYR A 111 -6.24 -12.20 -4.55
CA TYR A 111 -6.07 -12.31 -3.11
C TYR A 111 -4.68 -11.80 -2.72
N PHE A 112 -4.56 -11.41 -1.46
CA PHE A 112 -3.32 -10.92 -0.87
C PHE A 112 -2.69 -12.02 -0.03
N ASP A 113 -1.49 -12.45 -0.41
CA ASP A 113 -0.83 -13.60 0.22
C ASP A 113 0.37 -13.22 1.08
N LEU A 114 0.96 -12.05 0.83
CA LEU A 114 2.02 -11.45 1.65
C LEU A 114 1.60 -10.09 2.15
N TRP A 115 1.83 -9.85 3.44
CA TRP A 115 1.50 -8.61 4.14
C TRP A 115 2.72 -8.11 4.90
N GLY A 116 2.93 -6.80 4.88
CA GLY A 116 3.85 -6.14 5.78
C GLY A 116 3.26 -6.01 7.19
N PRO A 117 4.09 -5.68 8.19
CA PRO A 117 3.68 -5.64 9.60
C PRO A 117 2.67 -4.52 9.92
N GLY A 118 2.48 -3.56 9.01
CA GLY A 118 1.65 -2.38 9.25
C GLY A 118 2.43 -1.22 9.88
N THR A 119 2.08 0.00 9.50
CA THR A 119 2.56 1.25 10.14
C THR A 119 1.36 1.98 10.72
N LEU A 120 1.37 2.22 12.03
CA LEU A 120 0.38 3.11 12.65
C LEU A 120 0.68 4.54 12.25
N VAL A 121 -0.30 5.19 11.63
CA VAL A 121 -0.26 6.61 11.30
C VAL A 121 -1.35 7.31 12.11
N THR A 122 -0.96 8.32 12.86
CA THR A 122 -1.85 9.17 13.64
C THR A 122 -1.81 10.58 13.08
N VAL A 123 -2.99 11.16 12.81
CA VAL A 123 -3.13 12.56 12.40
C VAL A 123 -3.85 13.31 13.52
N SER A 124 -3.11 14.16 14.25
CA SER A 124 -3.63 14.92 15.38
C SER A 124 -3.14 16.36 15.36
N SER A 125 -3.98 17.28 15.83
CA SER A 125 -3.65 18.70 16.03
C SER A 125 -2.71 18.91 17.21
#